data_AF-A0A1I3J1U1-F1
#
_entry.id   AF-A0A1I3J1U1-F1
#
_cell.length_a   1.000
_cell.length_b   1.000
_cell.length_c   1.000
_cell.angle_alpha   90.00
_cell.angle_beta   90.00
_cell.angle_gamma   90.00
#
_symmetry.space_group_name_H-M   'P 1'
#
loop_
_entity.id
_entity.type
_entity.pdbx_description
1 polymer ?
#
loop_
_entity_poly.entity_id
_entity_poly.type
_entity_poly.pdbx_seq_one_letter_code
_entity_poly.pdbx_strand_id
1 'polypeptide(L)'
;MGLFDILKRLLGFGPRPDTGPAAPPGQPAPPPESLPGPASATIAEPSPQKRASAREAHEQPARRVRVVLKPLRYQSNLIPTSSSQEIVSGKPYRFAGIGPQQGQFRDLSRDIDQRWLDYFGLPVLATPDDLAAWLNIPIGQLAWLTHRTSRGHRAESVKQSHYVYSWIAKRSGGHRLIESPKSDLKHAQEQILRGLLDHVPPHTAAHGFVPGRSILTNASPHVGQRFVLKFDLRDFYVTVRYSRVVAIFRSLGYSREVAIWLARLTTSSVPWGIKAPVKEWELAKYASRHLPQGAPTSPALANLSAFGLDVRLDGLAGAYGLEYTRYADDLTFSGPGTAIPALHELIPLIQKIIRAERFSSNWQKRRVLRNGQRQTVAGVVVNEKLNVSRRDYDSLKATLHNCRKLGPSTQNHKSHPEFASHLRGRIAHVRQLNPARGEKLLAIYQQIDWSK
;
A
#
# COMPACT_ATOMS: atom_id res chain seq x y z
N MET A 1 -7.35 5.59 -19.54
CA MET A 1 -7.65 6.20 -18.25
C MET A 1 -6.36 6.26 -17.46
N GLY A 2 -5.81 7.46 -17.26
CA GLY A 2 -4.69 7.61 -16.32
C GLY A 2 -5.16 7.39 -14.88
N LEU A 3 -4.21 7.25 -13.94
CA LEU A 3 -4.44 7.40 -12.50
C LEU A 3 -5.40 8.57 -12.21
N PHE A 4 -5.23 9.64 -12.98
CA PHE A 4 -6.02 10.87 -12.94
C PHE A 4 -7.47 10.79 -13.43
N ASP A 5 -7.80 10.00 -14.45
CA ASP A 5 -9.20 9.86 -14.89
C ASP A 5 -9.97 8.95 -13.94
N ILE A 6 -9.26 7.98 -13.36
CA ILE A 6 -9.80 7.09 -12.34
C ILE A 6 -10.08 7.88 -11.06
N LEU A 7 -9.14 8.73 -10.63
CA LEU A 7 -9.37 9.67 -9.52
C LEU A 7 -10.53 10.62 -9.81
N LYS A 8 -10.59 11.24 -11.01
CA LYS A 8 -11.70 12.14 -11.41
C LYS A 8 -13.07 11.46 -11.38
N ARG A 9 -13.18 10.21 -11.87
CA ARG A 9 -14.45 9.44 -11.87
C ARG A 9 -14.85 8.93 -10.50
N LEU A 10 -13.90 8.45 -9.69
CA LEU A 10 -14.18 7.96 -8.34
C LEU A 10 -14.49 9.09 -7.35
N LEU A 11 -14.05 10.32 -7.64
CA LEU A 11 -14.21 11.50 -6.77
C LEU A 11 -15.26 12.51 -7.28
N GLY A 12 -16.09 12.13 -8.26
CA GLY A 12 -17.33 12.86 -8.59
C GLY A 12 -17.22 14.08 -9.51
N PHE A 13 -16.18 14.23 -10.32
CA PHE A 13 -16.11 15.33 -11.28
C PHE A 13 -16.77 14.97 -12.62
N GLY A 14 -18.04 15.36 -12.78
CA GLY A 14 -18.66 15.59 -14.09
C GLY A 14 -18.28 16.98 -14.65
N PRO A 15 -18.42 17.23 -15.96
CA PRO A 15 -18.30 18.59 -16.50
C PRO A 15 -19.39 19.46 -15.84
N ARG A 16 -19.01 20.62 -15.28
CA ARG A 16 -19.97 21.58 -14.76
C ARG A 16 -20.81 22.12 -15.93
N PRO A 17 -22.15 22.21 -15.79
CA PRO A 17 -22.95 23.01 -16.71
C PRO A 17 -22.61 24.49 -16.48
N ASP A 18 -22.55 25.25 -17.58
CA ASP A 18 -22.43 26.70 -17.56
C ASP A 18 -23.49 27.30 -16.62
N THR A 19 -23.02 28.07 -15.64
CA THR A 19 -23.89 28.94 -14.84
C THR A 19 -23.32 30.35 -14.91
N GLY A 20 -24.16 31.28 -15.39
CA GLY A 20 -23.87 32.70 -15.52
C GLY A 20 -23.58 33.40 -14.18
N PRO A 21 -23.36 34.73 -14.20
CA PRO A 21 -22.69 35.42 -13.11
C PRO A 21 -23.50 35.45 -11.81
N ALA A 22 -22.77 35.36 -10.70
CA ALA A 22 -23.26 35.23 -9.34
C ALA A 22 -23.96 36.48 -8.80
N ALA A 23 -25.02 36.27 -8.00
CA ALA A 23 -25.64 37.28 -7.14
C ALA A 23 -24.96 37.33 -5.75
N PRO A 24 -24.94 38.48 -5.05
CA PRO A 24 -24.15 38.68 -3.83
C PRO A 24 -24.86 38.13 -2.56
N PRO A 25 -24.13 37.96 -1.44
CA PRO A 25 -24.58 37.14 -0.32
C PRO A 25 -25.39 37.93 0.72
N GLY A 26 -26.46 37.34 1.23
CA GLY A 26 -27.15 37.83 2.42
C GLY A 26 -28.51 37.21 2.65
N GLN A 27 -28.56 36.13 3.45
CA GLN A 27 -29.57 35.83 4.50
C GLN A 27 -29.48 34.36 4.94
N PRO A 28 -29.73 34.03 6.23
CA PRO A 28 -29.59 32.69 6.78
C PRO A 28 -30.74 31.77 6.35
N ALA A 29 -30.42 30.49 6.13
CA ALA A 29 -31.38 29.46 5.75
C ALA A 29 -32.42 29.18 6.86
N PRO A 30 -33.70 28.90 6.52
CA PRO A 30 -34.71 28.51 7.50
C PRO A 30 -34.50 27.05 7.98
N PRO A 31 -35.01 26.69 9.17
CA PRO A 31 -34.83 25.35 9.74
C PRO A 31 -35.65 24.30 8.96
N PRO A 32 -35.22 23.02 8.96
CA PRO A 32 -35.91 21.96 8.24
C PRO A 32 -37.26 21.60 8.90
N GLU A 33 -38.28 21.48 8.06
CA GLU A 33 -39.61 21.01 8.43
C GLU A 33 -39.62 19.57 8.97
N SER A 34 -40.54 19.35 9.90
CA SER A 34 -40.83 18.12 10.64
C SER A 34 -41.20 16.94 9.73
N LEU A 35 -40.59 15.77 10.00
CA LEU A 35 -40.99 14.46 9.49
C LEU A 35 -42.39 14.07 10.01
N PRO A 36 -43.28 13.49 9.20
CA PRO A 36 -44.50 12.87 9.71
C PRO A 36 -44.19 11.52 10.40
N GLY A 37 -44.81 11.32 11.56
CA GLY A 37 -44.75 10.10 12.38
C GLY A 37 -45.53 8.90 11.79
N PRO A 38 -45.51 7.74 12.48
CA PRO A 38 -45.63 6.43 11.87
C PRO A 38 -47.10 6.03 11.60
N ALA A 39 -47.37 5.50 10.41
CA ALA A 39 -48.59 4.77 10.12
C ALA A 39 -48.44 3.30 10.55
N SER A 40 -49.32 2.86 11.44
CA SER A 40 -49.49 1.46 11.85
C SER A 40 -50.00 0.62 10.67
N ALA A 41 -49.27 -0.44 10.33
CA ALA A 41 -49.79 -1.55 9.55
C ALA A 41 -49.43 -2.86 10.26
N THR A 42 -50.43 -3.45 10.91
CA THR A 42 -50.44 -4.82 11.43
C THR A 42 -50.12 -5.81 10.33
N ILE A 43 -49.04 -6.59 10.49
CA ILE A 43 -48.74 -7.75 9.64
C ILE A 43 -49.08 -9.00 10.44
N ALA A 44 -50.06 -9.75 9.95
CA ALA A 44 -50.47 -11.06 10.45
C ALA A 44 -49.37 -12.12 10.22
N GLU A 45 -49.19 -13.01 11.19
CA GLU A 45 -48.30 -14.17 11.09
C GLU A 45 -48.76 -15.15 10.01
N PRO A 46 -47.86 -15.71 9.17
CA PRO A 46 -48.23 -16.78 8.26
C PRO A 46 -48.16 -18.14 8.96
N SER A 47 -49.24 -18.91 8.77
CA SER A 47 -49.48 -20.25 9.30
C SER A 47 -48.51 -21.34 8.76
N PRO A 48 -48.29 -22.42 9.52
CA PRO A 48 -47.18 -23.35 9.32
C PRO A 48 -47.53 -24.47 8.32
N GLN A 49 -47.62 -24.18 7.02
CA GLN A 49 -47.84 -25.25 6.02
C GLN A 49 -47.22 -25.05 4.62
N LYS A 50 -46.24 -24.15 4.45
CA LYS A 50 -45.45 -24.02 3.19
C LYS A 50 -43.95 -24.15 3.40
N ARG A 51 -43.51 -25.18 4.15
CA ARG A 51 -42.09 -25.47 4.41
C ARG A 51 -41.49 -26.64 3.60
N ALA A 52 -42.20 -27.15 2.59
CA ALA A 52 -41.73 -28.29 1.79
C ALA A 52 -42.03 -28.13 0.28
N SER A 53 -41.41 -27.15 -0.39
CA SER A 53 -41.29 -27.12 -1.87
C SER A 53 -40.34 -26.04 -2.42
N ALA A 54 -39.39 -25.52 -1.63
CA ALA A 54 -38.41 -24.51 -2.08
C ALA A 54 -36.96 -25.02 -2.09
N ARG A 55 -36.77 -26.33 -2.32
CA ARG A 55 -35.48 -26.90 -2.74
C ARG A 55 -35.61 -27.20 -4.22
N GLU A 56 -34.62 -26.75 -5.00
CA GLU A 56 -34.50 -26.86 -6.46
C GLU A 56 -35.16 -25.75 -7.29
N ALA A 57 -34.86 -24.49 -6.96
CA ALA A 57 -34.71 -23.49 -8.03
C ALA A 57 -33.29 -23.63 -8.59
N HIS A 58 -33.15 -24.27 -9.75
CA HIS A 58 -31.94 -24.19 -10.56
C HIS A 58 -31.67 -22.70 -10.87
N GLU A 59 -30.67 -22.12 -10.20
CA GLU A 59 -30.02 -20.89 -10.67
C GLU A 59 -29.50 -21.17 -12.08
N GLN A 60 -30.14 -20.59 -13.09
CA GLN A 60 -29.62 -20.57 -14.45
C GLN A 60 -28.18 -20.04 -14.40
N PRO A 61 -27.21 -20.69 -15.04
CA PRO A 61 -25.82 -20.24 -14.98
C PRO A 61 -25.75 -18.82 -15.53
N ALA A 62 -25.34 -17.88 -14.68
CA ALA A 62 -25.14 -16.49 -15.04
C ALA A 62 -24.39 -16.41 -16.38
N ARG A 63 -24.98 -15.71 -17.35
CA ARG A 63 -24.47 -15.55 -18.71
C ARG A 63 -22.98 -15.23 -18.63
N ARG A 64 -22.11 -16.12 -19.14
CA ARG A 64 -20.64 -15.97 -19.05
C ARG A 64 -20.23 -14.62 -19.66
N VAL A 65 -19.90 -13.66 -18.80
CA VAL A 65 -19.39 -12.36 -19.23
C VAL A 65 -17.97 -12.58 -19.69
N ARG A 66 -17.73 -12.55 -21.01
CA ARG A 66 -16.37 -12.60 -21.56
C ARG A 66 -15.67 -11.27 -21.26
N VAL A 67 -14.87 -11.24 -20.20
CA VAL A 67 -14.13 -10.03 -19.83
C VAL A 67 -12.95 -9.82 -20.79
N VAL A 68 -13.00 -8.74 -21.56
CA VAL A 68 -11.90 -8.32 -22.43
C VAL A 68 -11.10 -7.22 -21.73
N LEU A 69 -9.83 -7.51 -21.41
CA LEU A 69 -8.93 -6.50 -20.87
C LEU A 69 -8.62 -5.46 -21.96
N LYS A 70 -9.17 -4.27 -21.79
CA LYS A 70 -8.71 -3.10 -22.54
C LYS A 70 -7.37 -2.64 -21.97
N PRO A 71 -6.35 -2.37 -22.80
CA PRO A 71 -5.10 -1.77 -22.33
C PRO A 71 -5.43 -0.49 -21.56
N LEU A 72 -4.83 -0.31 -20.39
CA LEU A 72 -4.89 0.96 -19.71
C LEU A 72 -4.08 1.97 -20.54
N ARG A 73 -4.76 2.74 -21.39
CA ARG A 73 -4.14 3.84 -22.12
C ARG A 73 -4.01 5.02 -21.17
N TYR A 74 -2.80 5.30 -20.69
CA TYR A 74 -2.48 6.58 -20.08
C TYR A 74 -2.67 7.63 -21.20
N GLN A 75 -3.63 8.55 -21.06
CA GLN A 75 -3.76 9.64 -22.02
C GLN A 75 -2.48 10.47 -21.93
N SER A 76 -1.86 10.76 -23.07
CA SER A 76 -0.68 11.60 -23.20
C SER A 76 -0.97 13.09 -22.98
N ASN A 77 -2.01 13.42 -22.19
CA ASN A 77 -2.38 14.81 -21.90
C ASN A 77 -1.41 15.47 -20.91
N LEU A 78 -0.33 14.79 -20.52
CA LEU A 78 0.89 15.51 -20.19
C LEU A 78 1.33 16.17 -21.49
N ILE A 79 0.91 17.41 -21.69
CA ILE A 79 1.49 18.30 -22.71
C ILE A 79 3.00 18.16 -22.48
N PRO A 80 3.75 17.52 -23.39
CA PRO A 80 5.19 17.50 -23.26
C PRO A 80 5.58 18.97 -23.36
N THR A 81 6.11 19.56 -22.28
CA THR A 81 6.79 20.85 -22.38
C THR A 81 7.78 20.69 -23.54
N SER A 82 7.63 21.48 -24.60
CA SER A 82 8.48 21.26 -25.78
C SER A 82 9.92 21.43 -25.32
N SER A 83 10.82 20.50 -25.69
CA SER A 83 12.20 20.50 -25.21
C SER A 83 12.97 21.78 -25.55
N SER A 84 12.47 22.59 -26.48
CA SER A 84 12.95 23.92 -26.83
C SER A 84 12.61 25.02 -25.81
N GLN A 85 11.58 24.84 -24.98
CA GLN A 85 11.14 25.82 -23.97
C GLN A 85 11.86 25.68 -22.61
N GLU A 86 12.62 24.59 -22.42
CA GLU A 86 13.33 24.30 -21.17
C GLU A 86 14.76 24.87 -21.15
N ILE A 87 15.27 25.40 -22.26
CA ILE A 87 16.63 25.94 -22.35
C ILE A 87 16.59 27.46 -22.12
N VAL A 88 17.29 27.91 -21.09
CA VAL A 88 17.38 29.34 -20.72
C VAL A 88 18.84 29.80 -20.70
N SER A 89 19.04 31.07 -21.01
CA SER A 89 20.33 31.75 -20.83
C SER A 89 20.51 32.14 -19.36
N GLY A 90 21.67 31.85 -18.78
CA GLY A 90 21.91 32.10 -17.36
C GLY A 90 21.26 31.04 -16.46
N LYS A 91 21.76 30.95 -15.22
CA LYS A 91 21.41 29.85 -14.31
C LYS A 91 20.09 30.16 -13.60
N PRO A 92 19.00 29.39 -13.85
CA PRO A 92 17.67 29.73 -13.33
C PRO A 92 17.53 29.45 -11.82
N TYR A 93 18.23 28.45 -11.29
CA TYR A 93 18.23 28.10 -9.87
C TYR A 93 19.51 27.33 -9.49
N ARG A 94 19.78 27.17 -8.19
CA ARG A 94 20.95 26.39 -7.73
C ARG A 94 20.79 24.93 -8.16
N PHE A 95 21.87 24.35 -8.68
CA PHE A 95 21.91 22.98 -9.22
C PHE A 95 21.10 22.70 -10.50
N ALA A 96 20.60 23.73 -11.20
CA ALA A 96 20.04 23.59 -12.54
C ALA A 96 21.00 22.81 -13.47
N GLY A 97 20.43 21.94 -14.30
CA GLY A 97 21.20 21.15 -15.27
C GLY A 97 21.80 22.04 -16.35
N ILE A 98 22.95 21.66 -16.90
CA ILE A 98 23.58 22.41 -18.00
C ILE A 98 22.82 22.09 -19.31
N GLY A 99 22.62 23.12 -20.12
CA GLY A 99 22.04 23.04 -21.46
C GLY A 99 23.05 22.50 -22.50
N PRO A 100 22.66 22.43 -23.78
CA PRO A 100 23.54 21.94 -24.84
C PRO A 100 24.68 22.91 -25.19
N GLN A 101 24.50 24.22 -25.02
CA GLN A 101 25.52 25.24 -25.32
C GLN A 101 26.08 25.90 -24.07
N GLN A 102 27.26 26.51 -24.18
CA GLN A 102 27.90 27.24 -23.08
C GLN A 102 27.00 28.37 -22.58
N GLY A 103 26.86 28.49 -21.25
CA GLY A 103 26.01 29.51 -20.62
C GLY A 103 24.51 29.20 -20.63
N GLN A 104 24.09 28.09 -21.26
CA GLN A 104 22.71 27.62 -21.24
C GLN A 104 22.46 26.63 -20.10
N PHE A 105 21.24 26.64 -19.59
CA PHE A 105 20.78 25.77 -18.52
C PHE A 105 19.41 25.20 -18.84
N ARG A 106 19.08 24.07 -18.21
CA ARG A 106 17.75 23.46 -18.24
C ARG A 106 16.94 23.98 -17.07
N ASP A 107 15.84 24.67 -17.35
CA ASP A 107 14.86 25.10 -16.37
C ASP A 107 13.72 24.07 -16.28
N LEU A 108 13.83 23.17 -15.30
CA LEU A 108 12.85 22.11 -15.04
C LEU A 108 11.87 22.48 -13.91
N SER A 109 11.80 23.77 -13.55
CA SER A 109 10.99 24.27 -12.43
C SER A 109 9.59 24.75 -12.85
N ARG A 110 9.38 25.01 -14.15
CA ARG A 110 8.21 25.72 -14.67
C ARG A 110 6.98 24.85 -14.93
N ASP A 111 7.11 23.54 -14.83
CA ASP A 111 6.07 22.57 -15.22
C ASP A 111 5.29 22.02 -14.03
N ILE A 112 5.00 22.89 -13.05
CA ILE A 112 4.09 22.60 -11.92
C ILE A 112 2.65 22.49 -12.43
N ASP A 113 1.91 21.52 -11.91
CA ASP A 113 0.45 21.46 -12.03
C ASP A 113 -0.19 21.86 -10.70
N GLN A 114 -0.45 23.15 -10.55
CA GLN A 114 -0.98 23.75 -9.32
C GLN A 114 -2.33 23.12 -8.90
N ARG A 115 -3.13 22.69 -9.87
CA ARG A 115 -4.46 22.12 -9.61
C ARG A 115 -4.38 20.87 -8.75
N TRP A 116 -3.37 20.02 -8.99
CA TRP A 116 -3.16 18.81 -8.19
C TRP A 116 -2.55 19.09 -6.82
N LEU A 117 -1.65 20.07 -6.74
CA LEU A 117 -1.11 20.50 -5.45
C LEU A 117 -2.24 21.03 -4.55
N ASP A 118 -3.10 21.91 -5.07
CA ASP A 118 -4.26 22.44 -4.34
C ASP A 118 -5.24 21.33 -3.96
N TYR A 119 -5.53 20.41 -4.88
CA TYR A 119 -6.45 19.29 -4.64
C TYR A 119 -6.04 18.42 -3.45
N PHE A 120 -4.74 18.14 -3.31
CA PHE A 120 -4.20 17.35 -2.20
C PHE A 120 -3.75 18.21 -1.01
N GLY A 121 -3.86 19.55 -1.09
CA GLY A 121 -3.38 20.47 -0.04
C GLY A 121 -1.86 20.42 0.14
N LEU A 122 -1.11 20.29 -0.96
CA LEU A 122 0.35 20.14 -0.97
C LEU A 122 1.06 21.48 -1.15
N PRO A 123 2.26 21.66 -0.57
CA PRO A 123 3.05 22.88 -0.75
C PRO A 123 3.54 23.04 -2.19
N VAL A 124 3.59 24.29 -2.65
CA VAL A 124 4.15 24.65 -3.97
C VAL A 124 5.66 24.72 -3.88
N LEU A 125 6.33 23.75 -4.52
CA LEU A 125 7.79 23.65 -4.57
C LEU A 125 8.20 23.56 -6.03
N ALA A 126 8.91 24.57 -6.54
CA ALA A 126 9.35 24.62 -7.94
C ALA A 126 10.80 24.21 -8.11
N THR A 127 11.64 24.52 -7.11
CA THR A 127 13.09 24.40 -7.17
C THR A 127 13.66 23.60 -6.00
N PRO A 128 14.93 23.18 -6.07
CA PRO A 128 15.62 22.56 -4.94
C PRO A 128 15.74 23.51 -3.74
N ASP A 129 15.78 24.82 -3.98
CA ASP A 129 15.82 25.83 -2.93
C ASP A 129 14.50 25.88 -2.15
N ASP A 130 13.36 25.83 -2.84
CA ASP A 130 12.05 25.73 -2.19
C ASP A 130 11.95 24.45 -1.35
N LEU A 131 12.40 23.33 -1.91
CA LEU A 131 12.40 22.05 -1.20
C LEU A 131 13.31 22.06 0.03
N ALA A 132 14.50 22.68 -0.06
CA ALA A 132 15.42 22.82 1.06
C ALA A 132 14.83 23.69 2.18
N ALA A 133 14.24 24.83 1.81
CA ALA A 133 13.54 25.72 2.73
C ALA A 133 12.37 25.01 3.42
N TRP A 134 11.55 24.28 2.65
CA TRP A 134 10.42 23.52 3.19
C TRP A 134 10.88 22.41 4.13
N LEU A 135 11.93 21.66 3.78
CA LEU A 135 12.55 20.64 4.64
C LEU A 135 13.31 21.21 5.84
N ASN A 136 13.45 22.54 5.93
CA ASN A 136 14.25 23.23 6.94
C ASN A 136 15.69 22.71 7.03
N ILE A 137 16.33 22.47 5.87
CA ILE A 137 17.73 22.06 5.78
C ILE A 137 18.49 22.95 4.80
N PRO A 138 19.78 23.24 5.02
CA PRO A 138 20.59 23.97 4.05
C PRO A 138 20.64 23.24 2.70
N ILE A 139 20.63 23.99 1.59
CA ILE A 139 20.68 23.41 0.24
C ILE A 139 21.87 22.45 0.04
N GLY A 140 23.00 22.74 0.69
CA GLY A 140 24.21 21.92 0.62
C GLY A 140 23.99 20.55 1.26
N GLN A 141 23.26 20.51 2.38
CA GLN A 141 22.86 19.27 3.03
C GLN A 141 21.86 18.50 2.18
N LEU A 142 20.88 19.18 1.55
CA LEU A 142 19.96 18.55 0.60
C LEU A 142 20.70 17.95 -0.60
N ALA A 143 21.67 18.66 -1.17
CA ALA A 143 22.52 18.17 -2.26
C ALA A 143 23.36 16.97 -1.85
N TRP A 144 23.86 16.96 -0.61
CA TRP A 144 24.59 15.85 -0.01
C TRP A 144 23.71 14.61 0.20
N LEU A 145 22.50 14.78 0.78
CA LEU A 145 21.52 13.70 0.99
C LEU A 145 21.06 13.04 -0.31
N THR A 146 21.01 13.81 -1.40
CA THR A 146 20.60 13.30 -2.72
C THR A 146 21.76 12.77 -3.56
N HIS A 147 23.00 12.81 -3.05
CA HIS A 147 24.22 12.52 -3.81
C HIS A 147 24.31 13.35 -5.12
N ARG A 148 23.79 14.59 -5.12
CA ARG A 148 23.64 15.41 -6.33
C ARG A 148 24.94 15.64 -7.08
N THR A 149 26.04 15.73 -6.34
CA THR A 149 27.41 15.97 -6.84
C THR A 149 28.23 14.69 -6.98
N SER A 150 27.77 13.56 -6.44
CA SER A 150 28.47 12.27 -6.55
C SER A 150 28.28 11.67 -7.95
N ARG A 151 29.27 10.88 -8.40
CA ARG A 151 29.21 10.20 -9.69
C ARG A 151 27.99 9.27 -9.75
N GLY A 152 27.17 9.45 -10.79
CA GLY A 152 25.95 8.65 -10.98
C GLY A 152 24.86 8.86 -9.93
N HIS A 153 24.92 9.94 -9.13
CA HIS A 153 23.95 10.29 -8.09
C HIS A 153 23.68 9.17 -7.07
N ARG A 154 24.74 8.49 -6.65
CA ARG A 154 24.72 7.38 -5.68
C ARG A 154 25.95 7.41 -4.78
N ALA A 155 25.88 6.71 -3.65
CA ALA A 155 27.04 6.46 -2.80
C ALA A 155 28.04 5.53 -3.50
N GLU A 156 29.34 5.82 -3.37
CA GLU A 156 30.41 4.98 -3.91
C GLU A 156 30.78 3.85 -2.94
N SER A 157 30.54 4.06 -1.64
CA SER A 157 30.80 3.08 -0.57
C SER A 157 29.70 3.05 0.48
N VAL A 158 29.70 2.00 1.32
CA VAL A 158 28.79 1.89 2.47
C VAL A 158 29.00 3.03 3.48
N LYS A 159 30.23 3.53 3.65
CA LYS A 159 30.51 4.65 4.58
C LYS A 159 29.83 5.95 4.13
N GLN A 160 29.88 6.23 2.83
CA GLN A 160 29.25 7.41 2.22
C GLN A 160 27.73 7.29 2.06
N SER A 161 27.17 6.09 2.16
CA SER A 161 25.73 5.86 2.05
C SER A 161 24.95 6.51 3.20
N HIS A 162 23.78 7.05 2.88
CA HIS A 162 22.80 7.55 3.86
C HIS A 162 21.89 6.46 4.43
N TYR A 163 22.15 5.20 4.07
CA TYR A 163 21.47 4.01 4.60
C TYR A 163 22.46 3.08 5.30
N VAL A 164 21.95 2.40 6.33
CA VAL A 164 22.55 1.22 6.96
C VAL A 164 21.90 -0.03 6.38
N TYR A 165 22.73 -1.00 6.01
CA TYR A 165 22.31 -2.23 5.35
C TYR A 165 22.39 -3.41 6.31
N SER A 166 21.30 -4.15 6.46
CA SER A 166 21.30 -5.41 7.22
C SER A 166 20.58 -6.52 6.47
N TRP A 167 21.01 -7.77 6.68
CA TRP A 167 20.47 -8.94 6.01
C TRP A 167 19.73 -9.81 7.02
N ILE A 168 18.44 -10.02 6.77
CA ILE A 168 17.58 -10.84 7.63
C ILE A 168 17.25 -12.15 6.92
N ALA A 169 17.52 -13.28 7.56
CA ALA A 169 17.13 -14.58 7.05
C ALA A 169 15.59 -14.71 6.98
N LYS A 170 15.08 -15.15 5.83
CA LYS A 170 13.66 -15.44 5.66
C LYS A 170 13.34 -16.82 6.23
N ARG A 171 12.15 -16.97 6.80
CA ARG A 171 11.63 -18.28 7.26
C ARG A 171 11.55 -19.32 6.13
N SER A 172 11.35 -18.87 4.90
CA SER A 172 11.28 -19.71 3.70
C SER A 172 12.64 -19.99 3.07
N GLY A 173 13.74 -19.59 3.71
CA GLY A 173 15.09 -19.59 3.12
C GLY A 173 15.42 -18.32 2.33
N GLY A 174 16.72 -18.05 2.20
CA GLY A 174 17.29 -16.84 1.59
C GLY A 174 17.29 -15.62 2.52
N HIS A 175 17.73 -14.48 1.99
CA HIS A 175 17.88 -13.24 2.76
C HIS A 175 16.96 -12.11 2.26
N ARG A 176 16.63 -11.20 3.18
CA ARG A 176 15.99 -9.91 2.91
C ARG A 176 16.97 -8.80 3.27
N LEU A 177 17.21 -7.92 2.31
CA LEU A 177 17.94 -6.69 2.56
C LEU A 177 17.00 -5.70 3.28
N ILE A 178 17.46 -5.15 4.39
CA ILE A 178 16.88 -4.00 5.09
C ILE A 178 17.81 -2.83 4.88
N GLU A 179 17.22 -1.71 4.48
CA GLU A 179 17.89 -0.44 4.20
C GLU A 179 17.28 0.62 5.10
N SER A 180 17.92 0.83 6.26
CA SER A 180 17.46 1.79 7.26
C SER A 180 18.13 3.14 7.02
N PRO A 181 17.38 4.22 6.77
CA PRO A 181 17.97 5.55 6.60
C PRO A 181 18.66 6.02 7.90
N LYS A 182 19.80 6.69 7.75
CA LYS A 182 20.48 7.42 8.84
C LYS A 182 19.64 8.64 9.27
N SER A 183 19.93 9.19 10.44
CA SER A 183 19.14 10.25 11.10
C SER A 183 18.68 11.37 10.18
N ASP A 184 19.60 12.01 9.45
CA ASP A 184 19.31 13.20 8.65
C ASP A 184 18.38 12.88 7.49
N LEU A 185 18.65 11.78 6.77
CA LEU A 185 17.79 11.33 5.70
C LEU A 185 16.43 10.88 6.22
N LYS A 186 16.41 10.18 7.37
CA LYS A 186 15.19 9.71 8.02
C LYS A 186 14.29 10.89 8.39
N HIS A 187 14.85 11.97 8.94
CA HIS A 187 14.10 13.18 9.28
C HIS A 187 13.45 13.82 8.04
N ALA A 188 14.23 14.02 6.96
CA ALA A 188 13.69 14.53 5.70
C ALA A 188 12.59 13.61 5.13
N GLN A 189 12.77 12.29 5.21
CA GLN A 189 11.76 11.31 4.79
C GLN A 189 10.49 11.33 5.65
N GLU A 190 10.60 11.50 6.97
CA GLU A 190 9.45 11.63 7.86
C GLU A 190 8.65 12.91 7.54
N GLN A 191 9.32 14.01 7.22
CA GLN A 191 8.66 15.23 6.78
C GLN A 191 7.99 15.05 5.41
N ILE A 192 8.65 14.41 4.44
CA ILE A 192 8.04 14.07 3.14
C ILE A 192 6.80 13.18 3.32
N LEU A 193 6.88 12.20 4.22
CA LEU A 193 5.75 11.33 4.52
C LEU A 193 4.57 12.16 5.05
N ARG A 194 4.77 12.90 6.14
CA ARG A 194 3.70 13.62 6.84
C ARG A 194 3.15 14.79 6.03
N GLY A 195 4.03 15.57 5.41
CA GLY A 195 3.66 16.80 4.72
C GLY A 195 3.27 16.61 3.26
N LEU A 196 3.63 15.48 2.63
CA LEU A 196 3.29 15.22 1.23
C LEU A 196 2.49 13.92 1.04
N LEU A 197 3.03 12.78 1.47
CA LEU A 197 2.48 11.48 1.07
C LEU A 197 1.23 11.08 1.85
N ASP A 198 1.12 11.45 3.13
CA ASP A 198 -0.04 11.15 3.98
C ASP A 198 -1.30 11.91 3.53
N HIS A 199 -1.15 12.98 2.76
CA HIS A 199 -2.25 13.74 2.15
C HIS A 199 -2.84 13.05 0.91
N VAL A 200 -2.14 12.06 0.35
CA VAL A 200 -2.54 11.39 -0.90
C VAL A 200 -3.11 10.01 -0.58
N PRO A 201 -4.43 9.79 -0.74
CA PRO A 201 -5.04 8.52 -0.39
C PRO A 201 -4.58 7.41 -1.35
N PRO A 202 -4.20 6.23 -0.84
CA PRO A 202 -4.01 5.06 -1.68
C PRO A 202 -5.37 4.52 -2.18
N HIS A 203 -5.34 3.53 -3.07
CA HIS A 203 -6.57 2.86 -3.49
C HIS A 203 -7.29 2.23 -2.28
N THR A 204 -8.63 2.24 -2.28
CA THR A 204 -9.45 1.75 -1.16
C THR A 204 -9.24 0.27 -0.84
N ALA A 205 -8.89 -0.53 -1.86
CA ALA A 205 -8.51 -1.94 -1.71
C ALA A 205 -7.14 -2.16 -1.04
N ALA A 206 -6.33 -1.10 -0.82
CA ALA A 206 -5.05 -1.20 -0.13
C ALA A 206 -5.23 -1.09 1.40
N HIS A 207 -4.84 -2.13 2.13
CA HIS A 207 -4.91 -2.18 3.60
C HIS A 207 -3.55 -2.18 4.28
N GLY A 208 -2.49 -2.59 3.56
CA GLY A 208 -1.14 -2.63 4.10
C GLY A 208 -0.56 -1.24 4.26
N PHE A 209 -0.11 -0.90 5.48
CA PHE A 209 0.53 0.39 5.79
C PHE A 209 -0.38 1.61 5.54
N VAL A 210 -1.69 1.45 5.69
CA VAL A 210 -2.66 2.55 5.55
C VAL A 210 -3.24 2.88 6.93
N PRO A 211 -3.21 4.16 7.37
CA PRO A 211 -3.83 4.57 8.63
C PRO A 211 -5.29 4.10 8.73
N GLY A 212 -5.69 3.61 9.90
CA GLY A 212 -7.03 3.05 10.14
C GLY A 212 -7.30 1.68 9.49
N ARG A 213 -6.36 1.14 8.69
CA ARG A 213 -6.43 -0.22 8.15
C ARG A 213 -5.50 -1.16 8.92
N SER A 214 -5.82 -2.44 8.85
CA SER A 214 -5.09 -3.51 9.52
C SER A 214 -5.30 -4.84 8.82
N ILE A 215 -4.57 -5.87 9.26
CA ILE A 215 -4.80 -7.26 8.82
C ILE A 215 -6.26 -7.71 9.04
N LEU A 216 -6.98 -7.14 10.03
CA LEU A 216 -8.40 -7.43 10.25
C LEU A 216 -9.23 -6.87 9.10
N THR A 217 -9.07 -5.58 8.81
CA THR A 217 -9.82 -4.93 7.73
C THR A 217 -9.52 -5.57 6.38
N ASN A 218 -8.30 -6.08 6.19
CA ASN A 218 -7.91 -6.80 4.98
C ASN A 218 -8.55 -8.19 4.90
N ALA A 219 -8.68 -8.89 6.02
CA ALA A 219 -9.23 -10.24 6.06
C ALA A 219 -10.77 -10.27 6.08
N SER A 220 -11.41 -9.22 6.60
CA SER A 220 -12.86 -9.15 6.84
C SER A 220 -13.72 -9.39 5.59
N PRO A 221 -13.42 -8.81 4.41
CA PRO A 221 -14.21 -9.04 3.20
C PRO A 221 -14.22 -10.50 2.74
N HIS A 222 -13.20 -11.27 3.15
CA HIS A 222 -13.02 -12.66 2.71
C HIS A 222 -13.65 -13.68 3.65
N VAL A 223 -14.32 -13.24 4.72
CA VAL A 223 -14.93 -14.12 5.71
C VAL A 223 -16.10 -14.91 5.11
N GLY A 224 -16.14 -16.22 5.35
CA GLY A 224 -17.26 -17.08 4.90
C GLY A 224 -17.23 -17.45 3.41
N GLN A 225 -16.26 -16.95 2.66
CA GLN A 225 -16.22 -17.11 1.21
C GLN A 225 -15.85 -18.54 0.79
N ARG A 226 -16.46 -19.03 -0.30
CA ARG A 226 -16.29 -20.43 -0.72
C ARG A 226 -14.88 -20.74 -1.22
N PHE A 227 -14.16 -19.72 -1.70
CA PHE A 227 -12.74 -19.83 -1.97
C PHE A 227 -11.99 -18.53 -1.66
N VAL A 228 -10.69 -18.65 -1.42
CA VAL A 228 -9.72 -17.54 -1.35
C VAL A 228 -8.61 -17.83 -2.35
N LEU A 229 -8.39 -16.92 -3.29
CA LEU A 229 -7.31 -16.94 -4.27
C LEU A 229 -6.26 -15.89 -3.87
N LYS A 230 -5.03 -16.35 -3.71
CA LYS A 230 -3.90 -15.52 -3.27
C LYS A 230 -2.84 -15.38 -4.35
N PHE A 231 -2.32 -14.17 -4.50
CA PHE A 231 -1.09 -13.88 -5.23
C PHE A 231 -0.13 -13.09 -4.35
N ASP A 232 1.16 -13.27 -4.58
CA ASP A 232 2.24 -12.53 -3.90
C ASP A 232 3.06 -11.83 -4.98
N LEU A 233 3.27 -10.52 -4.84
CA LEU A 233 4.11 -9.76 -5.75
C LEU A 233 5.59 -9.98 -5.41
N ARG A 234 6.36 -10.50 -6.38
CA ARG A 234 7.78 -10.75 -6.19
C ARG A 234 8.54 -9.44 -6.11
N ASP A 235 9.39 -9.33 -5.08
CA ASP A 235 10.33 -8.22 -4.90
C ASP A 235 9.65 -6.83 -4.94
N PHE A 236 8.42 -6.73 -4.43
CA PHE A 236 7.50 -5.58 -4.57
C PHE A 236 8.17 -4.21 -4.45
N TYR A 237 8.85 -3.94 -3.33
CA TYR A 237 9.58 -2.67 -3.10
C TYR A 237 10.70 -2.43 -4.13
N VAL A 238 11.48 -3.46 -4.45
CA VAL A 238 12.61 -3.38 -5.39
C VAL A 238 12.13 -3.15 -6.82
N THR A 239 10.93 -3.64 -7.17
CA THR A 239 10.29 -3.41 -8.46
C THR A 239 9.88 -1.94 -8.66
N VAL A 240 9.63 -1.20 -7.58
CA VAL A 240 9.33 0.24 -7.66
C VAL A 240 10.64 1.02 -7.84
N ARG A 241 10.98 1.27 -9.11
CA ARG A 241 12.20 1.99 -9.51
C ARG A 241 12.07 3.50 -9.36
N TYR A 242 13.22 4.16 -9.31
CA TYR A 242 13.36 5.62 -9.29
C TYR A 242 12.45 6.36 -10.27
N SER A 243 12.40 5.95 -11.55
CA SER A 243 11.57 6.61 -12.56
C SER A 243 10.07 6.55 -12.25
N ARG A 244 9.59 5.47 -11.59
CA ARG A 244 8.21 5.37 -11.13
C ARG A 244 7.95 6.30 -9.95
N VAL A 245 8.91 6.47 -9.05
CA VAL A 245 8.81 7.43 -7.93
C VAL A 245 8.79 8.87 -8.44
N VAL A 246 9.63 9.21 -9.42
CA VAL A 246 9.57 10.52 -10.10
C VAL A 246 8.19 10.72 -10.72
N ALA A 247 7.66 9.72 -11.43
CA ALA A 247 6.33 9.81 -12.04
C ALA A 247 5.22 9.99 -11.01
N ILE A 248 5.33 9.39 -9.81
CA ILE A 248 4.39 9.62 -8.71
C ILE A 248 4.42 11.09 -8.28
N PHE A 249 5.58 11.66 -7.95
CA PHE A 249 5.65 13.07 -7.54
C PHE A 249 5.22 14.03 -8.65
N ARG A 250 5.58 13.75 -9.92
CA ARG A 250 5.03 14.47 -11.08
C ARG A 250 3.51 14.41 -11.12
N SER A 251 2.94 13.24 -10.81
CA SER A 251 1.48 13.07 -10.79
C SER A 251 0.80 13.80 -9.63
N LEU A 252 1.53 14.22 -8.60
CA LEU A 252 1.00 15.06 -7.53
C LEU A 252 1.01 16.56 -7.90
N GLY A 253 1.62 16.92 -9.04
CA GLY A 253 1.70 18.30 -9.52
C GLY A 253 3.06 18.98 -9.32
N TYR A 254 4.04 18.30 -8.71
CA TYR A 254 5.39 18.87 -8.54
C TYR A 254 6.12 19.05 -9.86
N SER A 255 6.96 20.10 -9.92
CA SER A 255 7.89 20.33 -11.03
C SER A 255 8.80 19.13 -11.27
N ARG A 256 9.33 19.01 -12.49
CA ARG A 256 10.25 17.91 -12.82
C ARG A 256 11.51 17.95 -11.99
N GLU A 257 12.02 19.14 -11.70
CA GLU A 257 13.15 19.31 -10.80
C GLU A 257 12.81 18.74 -9.41
N VAL A 258 11.75 19.21 -8.74
CA VAL A 258 11.43 18.77 -7.37
C VAL A 258 11.11 17.27 -7.31
N ALA A 259 10.40 16.73 -8.30
CA ALA A 259 10.11 15.30 -8.37
C ALA A 259 11.39 14.44 -8.43
N ILE A 260 12.44 14.90 -9.14
CA ILE A 260 13.75 14.24 -9.20
C ILE A 260 14.42 14.23 -7.82
N TRP A 261 14.40 15.36 -7.10
CA TRP A 261 15.03 15.48 -5.79
C TRP A 261 14.30 14.65 -4.73
N LEU A 262 12.97 14.73 -4.69
CA LEU A 262 12.15 13.88 -3.82
C LEU A 262 12.40 12.39 -4.09
N ALA A 263 12.43 11.97 -5.35
CA ALA A 263 12.72 10.59 -5.69
C ALA A 263 14.15 10.16 -5.29
N ARG A 264 15.14 11.06 -5.31
CA ARG A 264 16.49 10.75 -4.81
C ARG A 264 16.53 10.58 -3.29
N LEU A 265 15.77 11.38 -2.55
CA LEU A 265 15.64 11.27 -1.09
C LEU A 265 14.92 9.97 -0.69
N THR A 266 13.92 9.53 -1.45
CA THR A 266 13.07 8.39 -1.06
C THR A 266 13.43 7.06 -1.71
N THR A 267 14.51 7.01 -2.50
CA THR A 267 15.02 5.77 -3.10
C THR A 267 16.46 5.49 -2.68
N SER A 268 16.85 4.23 -2.74
CA SER A 268 18.20 3.75 -2.44
C SER A 268 18.73 2.89 -3.57
N SER A 269 20.04 2.85 -3.71
CA SER A 269 20.76 1.85 -4.51
C SER A 269 21.91 1.34 -3.67
N VAL A 270 22.10 0.03 -3.67
CA VAL A 270 23.19 -0.59 -2.91
C VAL A 270 24.56 -0.13 -3.48
N PRO A 271 25.50 0.32 -2.62
CA PRO A 271 26.82 0.77 -3.04
C PRO A 271 27.65 -0.39 -3.61
N TRP A 272 28.65 -0.04 -4.43
CA TRP A 272 29.59 -1.03 -4.96
C TRP A 272 30.38 -1.68 -3.82
N GLY A 273 30.69 -2.98 -3.96
CA GLY A 273 31.53 -3.71 -3.00
C GLY A 273 30.87 -3.98 -1.64
N ILE A 274 29.54 -3.86 -1.50
CA ILE A 274 28.86 -4.30 -0.29
C ILE A 274 29.11 -5.80 -0.06
N LYS A 275 29.42 -6.18 1.17
CA LYS A 275 29.47 -7.60 1.55
C LYS A 275 28.04 -8.09 1.78
N ALA A 276 27.67 -9.15 1.07
CA ALA A 276 26.31 -9.68 1.10
C ALA A 276 26.32 -11.22 1.22
N PRO A 277 25.47 -11.82 2.06
CA PRO A 277 25.33 -13.27 2.19
C PRO A 277 24.42 -13.86 1.08
N VAL A 278 24.47 -13.29 -0.12
CA VAL A 278 23.65 -13.68 -1.27
C VAL A 278 24.51 -13.73 -2.53
N LYS A 279 24.02 -14.45 -3.55
CA LYS A 279 24.72 -14.51 -4.84
C LYS A 279 24.68 -13.16 -5.55
N GLU A 280 25.65 -12.89 -6.42
CA GLU A 280 25.78 -11.62 -7.13
C GLU A 280 24.53 -11.25 -7.94
N TRP A 281 23.89 -12.21 -8.61
CA TRP A 281 22.65 -11.97 -9.35
C TRP A 281 21.46 -11.60 -8.45
N GLU A 282 21.46 -12.04 -7.18
CA GLU A 282 20.44 -11.61 -6.20
C GLU A 282 20.69 -10.18 -5.72
N LEU A 283 21.94 -9.73 -5.75
CA LEU A 283 22.34 -8.37 -5.43
C LEU A 283 22.04 -7.40 -6.57
N ALA A 284 22.17 -7.85 -7.82
CA ALA A 284 22.01 -7.04 -9.03
C ALA A 284 20.69 -6.26 -9.08
N LYS A 285 19.59 -6.82 -8.55
CA LYS A 285 18.30 -6.12 -8.50
C LYS A 285 18.32 -4.85 -7.66
N TYR A 286 19.25 -4.71 -6.70
CA TYR A 286 19.41 -3.54 -5.84
C TYR A 286 20.42 -2.51 -6.39
N ALA A 287 21.11 -2.82 -7.49
CA ALA A 287 22.12 -1.93 -8.09
C ALA A 287 21.51 -0.64 -8.67
N SER A 288 20.27 -0.73 -9.17
CA SER A 288 19.48 0.43 -9.60
C SER A 288 18.64 0.97 -8.46
N ARG A 289 18.42 2.30 -8.44
CA ARG A 289 17.60 2.96 -7.43
C ARG A 289 16.18 2.37 -7.37
N HIS A 290 15.75 2.04 -6.15
CA HIS A 290 14.47 1.40 -5.85
C HIS A 290 13.95 1.87 -4.49
N LEU A 291 12.72 1.48 -4.12
CA LEU A 291 12.22 1.77 -2.76
C LEU A 291 12.93 0.89 -1.72
N PRO A 292 13.64 1.47 -0.75
CA PRO A 292 14.32 0.70 0.29
C PRO A 292 13.33 0.11 1.30
N GLN A 293 13.62 -1.11 1.77
CA GLN A 293 12.87 -1.72 2.87
C GLN A 293 13.41 -1.21 4.21
N GLY A 294 12.75 -0.20 4.78
CA GLY A 294 13.17 0.43 6.05
C GLY A 294 13.00 1.94 6.08
N ALA A 295 12.82 2.60 4.92
CA ALA A 295 12.52 4.02 4.88
C ALA A 295 11.05 4.33 5.25
N PRO A 296 10.79 5.41 6.00
CA PRO A 296 9.44 5.87 6.35
C PRO A 296 8.53 6.10 5.15
N THR A 297 9.06 6.62 4.03
CA THR A 297 8.27 6.95 2.83
C THR A 297 7.93 5.75 1.96
N SER A 298 8.70 4.66 2.05
CA SER A 298 8.59 3.52 1.14
C SER A 298 7.20 2.88 1.13
N PRO A 299 6.53 2.64 2.28
CA PRO A 299 5.20 2.04 2.28
C PRO A 299 4.14 2.87 1.55
N ALA A 300 4.11 4.18 1.77
CA ALA A 300 3.18 5.09 1.11
C ALA A 300 3.45 5.12 -0.42
N LEU A 301 4.72 5.30 -0.82
CA LEU A 301 5.11 5.27 -2.22
C LEU A 301 4.81 3.92 -2.89
N ALA A 302 4.98 2.80 -2.18
CA ALA A 302 4.66 1.48 -2.70
C ALA A 302 3.15 1.33 -2.95
N ASN A 303 2.30 1.84 -2.05
CA ASN A 303 0.85 1.86 -2.26
C ASN A 303 0.45 2.74 -3.45
N LEU A 304 0.98 3.96 -3.55
CA LEU A 304 0.71 4.85 -4.69
C LEU A 304 1.19 4.22 -6.01
N SER A 305 2.34 3.54 -5.98
CA SER A 305 2.88 2.84 -7.15
C SER A 305 2.00 1.69 -7.65
N ALA A 306 1.19 1.10 -6.76
CA ALA A 306 0.28 0.01 -7.04
C ALA A 306 -1.16 0.48 -7.27
N PHE A 307 -1.46 1.78 -7.21
CA PHE A 307 -2.83 2.28 -7.37
C PHE A 307 -3.47 1.82 -8.69
N GLY A 308 -2.76 1.96 -9.82
CA GLY A 308 -3.25 1.50 -11.12
C GLY A 308 -3.45 -0.02 -11.21
N LEU A 309 -2.65 -0.79 -10.47
CA LEU A 309 -2.83 -2.23 -10.31
C LEU A 309 -4.13 -2.51 -9.57
N ASP A 310 -4.33 -1.86 -8.43
CA ASP A 310 -5.49 -2.07 -7.57
C ASP A 310 -6.79 -1.73 -8.30
N VAL A 311 -6.87 -0.60 -9.01
CA VAL A 311 -8.06 -0.21 -9.79
C VAL A 311 -8.45 -1.31 -10.78
N ARG A 312 -7.47 -1.85 -11.51
CA ARG A 312 -7.72 -2.83 -12.56
C ARG A 312 -8.10 -4.19 -11.97
N LEU A 313 -7.48 -4.58 -10.86
CA LEU A 313 -7.78 -5.83 -10.16
C LEU A 313 -9.13 -5.76 -9.45
N ASP A 314 -9.47 -4.62 -8.86
CA ASP A 314 -10.75 -4.35 -8.21
C ASP A 314 -11.89 -4.37 -9.23
N GLY A 315 -11.72 -3.67 -10.37
CA GLY A 315 -12.68 -3.73 -11.48
C GLY A 315 -12.83 -5.14 -12.08
N LEU A 316 -11.74 -5.90 -12.16
CA LEU A 316 -11.79 -7.31 -12.59
C LEU A 316 -12.52 -8.18 -11.55
N ALA A 317 -12.27 -7.97 -10.26
CA ALA A 317 -12.94 -8.70 -9.19
C ALA A 317 -14.46 -8.43 -9.22
N GLY A 318 -14.86 -7.16 -9.33
CA GLY A 318 -16.26 -6.77 -9.46
C GLY A 318 -16.96 -7.42 -10.67
N ALA A 319 -16.28 -7.52 -11.82
CA ALA A 319 -16.83 -8.18 -13.02
C ALA A 319 -17.12 -9.68 -12.84
N TYR A 320 -16.47 -10.33 -11.86
CA TYR A 320 -16.69 -11.73 -11.51
C TYR A 320 -17.43 -11.90 -10.17
N GLY A 321 -17.95 -10.82 -9.57
CA GLY A 321 -18.62 -10.85 -8.27
C GLY A 321 -17.71 -11.30 -7.13
N LEU A 322 -16.45 -10.86 -7.15
CA LEU A 322 -15.43 -11.22 -6.18
C LEU A 322 -15.04 -10.03 -5.30
N GLU A 323 -14.63 -10.33 -4.08
CA GLU A 323 -13.99 -9.40 -3.16
C GLU A 323 -12.50 -9.34 -3.44
N TYR A 324 -11.91 -8.15 -3.39
CA TYR A 324 -10.47 -7.92 -3.59
C TYR A 324 -9.88 -7.02 -2.51
N THR A 325 -8.76 -7.45 -1.93
CA THR A 325 -7.93 -6.62 -1.04
C THR A 325 -6.44 -6.83 -1.32
N ARG A 326 -5.64 -5.83 -0.97
CA ARG A 326 -4.18 -5.88 -1.01
C ARG A 326 -3.56 -5.49 0.32
N TYR A 327 -2.72 -6.36 0.87
CA TYR A 327 -1.87 -6.06 2.02
C TYR A 327 -0.40 -6.08 1.60
N ALA A 328 0.18 -4.91 1.37
CA ALA A 328 1.52 -4.78 0.80
C ALA A 328 1.62 -5.51 -0.55
N ASP A 329 2.39 -6.61 -0.61
CA ASP A 329 2.60 -7.49 -1.76
C ASP A 329 1.60 -8.65 -1.85
N ASP A 330 0.79 -8.93 -0.82
CA ASP A 330 -0.22 -9.99 -0.80
C ASP A 330 -1.53 -9.48 -1.41
N LEU A 331 -1.91 -10.04 -2.57
CA LEU A 331 -3.17 -9.80 -3.25
C LEU A 331 -4.14 -10.93 -2.90
N THR A 332 -5.33 -10.59 -2.43
CA THR A 332 -6.34 -11.57 -2.02
C THR A 332 -7.64 -11.34 -2.77
N PHE A 333 -8.13 -12.39 -3.40
CA PHE A 333 -9.44 -12.46 -4.02
C PHE A 333 -10.28 -13.52 -3.30
N SER A 334 -11.59 -13.33 -3.20
CA SER A 334 -12.48 -14.38 -2.71
C SER A 334 -13.87 -14.24 -3.29
N GLY A 335 -14.64 -15.32 -3.26
CA GLY A 335 -16.02 -15.25 -3.70
C GLY A 335 -16.80 -16.54 -3.53
N PRO A 336 -18.02 -16.56 -4.11
CA PRO A 336 -18.93 -17.69 -3.99
C PRO A 336 -18.44 -18.91 -4.78
N GLY A 337 -19.07 -20.05 -4.51
CA GLY A 337 -18.75 -21.33 -5.14
C GLY A 337 -19.01 -21.32 -6.65
N THR A 338 -19.96 -20.49 -7.10
CA THR A 338 -20.34 -20.32 -8.50
C THR A 338 -19.24 -19.67 -9.35
N ALA A 339 -18.33 -18.89 -8.76
CA ALA A 339 -17.21 -18.26 -9.47
C ALA A 339 -15.98 -19.18 -9.59
N ILE A 340 -16.02 -20.37 -8.96
CA ILE A 340 -14.93 -21.34 -8.98
C ILE A 340 -14.56 -21.80 -10.40
N PRO A 341 -15.51 -22.17 -11.28
CA PRO A 341 -15.18 -22.57 -12.63
C PRO A 341 -14.45 -21.47 -13.39
N ALA A 342 -14.76 -20.19 -13.16
CA ALA A 342 -14.14 -19.06 -13.84
C ALA A 342 -12.66 -18.80 -13.46
N LEU A 343 -12.12 -19.48 -12.45
CA LEU A 343 -10.74 -19.28 -12.01
C LEU A 343 -9.69 -19.55 -13.10
N HIS A 344 -9.97 -20.49 -14.02
CA HIS A 344 -9.07 -20.79 -15.13
C HIS A 344 -8.90 -19.62 -16.10
N GLU A 345 -9.92 -18.75 -16.23
CA GLU A 345 -9.86 -17.51 -17.01
C GLU A 345 -9.32 -16.35 -16.18
N LEU A 346 -9.81 -16.21 -14.94
CA LEU A 346 -9.47 -15.10 -14.05
C LEU A 346 -7.97 -15.03 -13.75
N ILE A 347 -7.34 -16.17 -13.43
CA ILE A 347 -5.92 -16.24 -13.03
C ILE A 347 -4.98 -15.68 -14.12
N PRO A 348 -5.10 -16.08 -15.40
CA PRO A 348 -4.37 -15.45 -16.50
C PRO A 348 -4.62 -13.94 -16.65
N LEU A 349 -5.85 -13.48 -16.46
CA LEU A 349 -6.19 -12.04 -16.56
C LEU A 349 -5.53 -11.23 -15.46
N ILE A 350 -5.57 -11.72 -14.20
CA ILE A 350 -4.86 -11.11 -13.06
C ILE A 350 -3.37 -11.01 -13.38
N GLN A 351 -2.74 -12.08 -13.87
CA GLN A 351 -1.31 -12.06 -14.22
C GLN A 351 -1.00 -11.09 -15.36
N LYS A 352 -1.89 -10.97 -16.35
CA LYS A 352 -1.75 -10.00 -17.44
C LYS A 352 -1.83 -8.57 -16.91
N ILE A 353 -2.70 -8.29 -15.94
CA ILE A 353 -2.77 -6.98 -15.27
C ILE A 353 -1.48 -6.73 -14.47
N ILE A 354 -1.05 -7.68 -13.62
CA ILE A 354 0.19 -7.57 -12.83
C ILE A 354 1.39 -7.21 -13.71
N ARG A 355 1.58 -7.94 -14.83
CA ARG A 355 2.67 -7.67 -15.77
C ARG A 355 2.52 -6.32 -16.46
N ALA A 356 1.31 -5.95 -16.88
CA ALA A 356 1.05 -4.66 -17.52
C ALA A 356 1.34 -3.47 -16.59
N GLU A 357 1.15 -3.65 -15.28
CA GLU A 357 1.54 -2.66 -14.25
C GLU A 357 3.00 -2.80 -13.81
N ARG A 358 3.83 -3.52 -14.59
CA ARG A 358 5.28 -3.72 -14.39
C ARG A 358 5.63 -4.41 -13.07
N PHE A 359 4.71 -5.19 -12.51
CA PHE A 359 4.98 -6.09 -11.39
C PHE A 359 5.13 -7.53 -11.89
N SER A 360 5.56 -8.41 -10.99
CA SER A 360 5.64 -9.84 -11.27
C SER A 360 5.08 -10.65 -10.11
N SER A 361 4.38 -11.74 -10.40
CA SER A 361 3.79 -12.61 -9.37
C SER A 361 4.73 -13.77 -9.02
N ASN A 362 4.78 -14.15 -7.75
CA ASN A 362 5.45 -15.36 -7.30
C ASN A 362 4.54 -16.58 -7.48
N TRP A 363 4.76 -17.34 -8.55
CA TRP A 363 3.98 -18.54 -8.89
C TRP A 363 3.98 -19.59 -7.77
N GLN A 364 5.11 -19.75 -7.08
CA GLN A 364 5.26 -20.72 -6.00
C GLN A 364 4.46 -20.36 -4.75
N LYS A 365 4.05 -19.10 -4.61
CA LYS A 365 3.21 -18.61 -3.50
C LYS A 365 1.75 -18.41 -3.87
N ARG A 366 1.38 -18.56 -5.15
CA ARG A 366 -0.03 -18.52 -5.57
C ARG A 366 -0.80 -19.68 -4.93
N ARG A 367 -1.95 -19.41 -4.31
CA ARG A 367 -2.77 -20.45 -3.65
C ARG A 367 -4.24 -20.26 -3.99
N VAL A 368 -4.96 -21.37 -4.11
CA VAL A 368 -6.43 -21.41 -4.13
C VAL A 368 -6.86 -22.24 -2.93
N LEU A 369 -7.49 -21.60 -1.96
CA LEU A 369 -7.96 -22.20 -0.71
C LEU A 369 -9.48 -22.33 -0.77
N ARG A 370 -9.98 -23.57 -0.86
CA ARG A 370 -11.43 -23.87 -0.80
C ARG A 370 -11.91 -23.87 0.65
N ASN A 371 -13.20 -23.67 0.87
CA ASN A 371 -13.80 -23.68 2.20
C ASN A 371 -13.68 -25.01 2.97
N GLY A 372 -13.52 -26.14 2.26
CA GLY A 372 -13.24 -27.44 2.88
C GLY A 372 -11.85 -27.57 3.52
N GLN A 373 -10.96 -26.59 3.30
CA GLN A 373 -9.66 -26.48 3.95
C GLN A 373 -9.54 -25.13 4.65
N ARG A 374 -8.51 -24.96 5.47
CA ARG A 374 -8.26 -23.68 6.15
C ARG A 374 -7.93 -22.58 5.15
N GLN A 375 -8.77 -21.55 5.11
CA GLN A 375 -8.55 -20.32 4.34
C GLN A 375 -7.89 -19.28 5.23
N THR A 376 -6.81 -18.65 4.72
CA THR A 376 -6.11 -17.60 5.45
C THR A 376 -5.80 -16.38 4.60
N VAL A 377 -5.93 -15.21 5.21
CA VAL A 377 -5.61 -13.90 4.63
C VAL A 377 -4.71 -13.16 5.60
N ALA A 378 -3.51 -12.75 5.17
CA ALA A 378 -2.50 -12.13 6.04
C ALA A 378 -2.26 -12.86 7.39
N GLY A 379 -2.37 -14.20 7.40
CA GLY A 379 -2.20 -15.03 8.62
C GLY A 379 -3.48 -15.20 9.47
N VAL A 380 -4.55 -14.49 9.14
CA VAL A 380 -5.87 -14.61 9.80
C VAL A 380 -6.68 -15.70 9.12
N VAL A 381 -7.33 -16.57 9.90
CA VAL A 381 -8.29 -17.56 9.41
C VAL A 381 -9.61 -16.87 9.11
N VAL A 382 -10.20 -17.16 7.95
CA VAL A 382 -11.40 -16.48 7.44
C VAL A 382 -12.56 -17.41 7.06
N ASN A 383 -12.47 -18.72 7.34
CA ASN A 383 -13.48 -19.69 6.90
C ASN A 383 -14.93 -19.34 7.32
N GLU A 384 -15.12 -18.82 8.53
CA GLU A 384 -16.46 -18.50 9.09
C GLU A 384 -16.47 -17.15 9.81
N LYS A 385 -15.39 -16.86 10.53
CA LYS A 385 -15.13 -15.61 11.24
C LYS A 385 -13.63 -15.38 11.32
N LEU A 386 -13.24 -14.14 11.60
CA LEU A 386 -11.85 -13.81 11.89
C LEU A 386 -11.36 -14.65 13.07
N ASN A 387 -10.21 -15.30 12.89
CA ASN A 387 -9.63 -16.12 13.94
C ASN A 387 -8.12 -16.24 13.78
N VAL A 388 -7.44 -16.52 14.88
CA VAL A 388 -6.06 -17.03 14.84
C VAL A 388 -6.07 -18.49 14.41
N SER A 389 -4.93 -18.97 13.91
CA SER A 389 -4.80 -20.39 13.63
C SER A 389 -4.93 -21.21 14.94
N ARG A 390 -5.57 -22.38 14.87
CA ARG A 390 -5.70 -23.28 16.02
C ARG A 390 -4.34 -23.61 16.64
N ARG A 391 -3.34 -23.88 15.78
CA ARG A 391 -1.96 -24.16 16.20
C ARG A 391 -1.37 -23.01 17.03
N ASP A 392 -1.52 -21.76 16.57
CA ASP A 392 -0.95 -20.61 17.27
C ASP A 392 -1.66 -20.35 18.60
N TYR A 393 -2.98 -20.54 18.63
CA TYR A 393 -3.78 -20.45 19.86
C TYR A 393 -3.39 -21.53 20.87
N ASP A 394 -3.36 -22.80 20.45
CA ASP A 394 -3.05 -23.94 21.33
C ASP A 394 -1.61 -23.84 21.85
N SER A 395 -0.66 -23.42 21.01
CA SER A 395 0.72 -23.15 21.43
C SER A 395 0.80 -22.05 22.47
N LEU A 396 0.14 -20.90 22.26
CA LEU A 396 0.14 -19.82 23.22
C LEU A 396 -0.54 -20.23 24.54
N LYS A 397 -1.68 -20.92 24.46
CA LYS A 397 -2.38 -21.44 25.64
C LYS A 397 -1.50 -22.40 26.44
N ALA A 398 -0.79 -23.30 25.78
CA ALA A 398 0.15 -24.23 26.42
C ALA A 398 1.29 -23.49 27.11
N THR A 399 1.90 -22.50 26.44
CA THR A 399 2.93 -21.65 27.05
C THR A 399 2.42 -20.96 28.31
N LEU A 400 1.24 -20.31 28.26
CA LEU A 400 0.68 -19.62 29.42
C LEU A 400 0.35 -20.59 30.58
N HIS A 401 -0.20 -21.76 30.26
CA HIS A 401 -0.48 -22.78 31.27
C HIS A 401 0.80 -23.28 31.94
N ASN A 402 1.87 -23.50 31.16
CA ASN A 402 3.16 -23.93 31.68
C ASN A 402 3.84 -22.83 32.49
N CYS A 403 3.78 -21.56 32.06
CA CYS A 403 4.25 -20.43 32.89
C CYS A 403 3.55 -20.42 34.25
N ARG A 404 2.23 -20.63 34.27
CA ARG A 404 1.44 -20.69 35.51
C ARG A 404 1.85 -21.86 36.40
N LYS A 405 2.08 -23.04 35.82
CA LYS A 405 2.36 -24.28 36.58
C LYS A 405 3.82 -24.40 37.02
N LEU A 406 4.76 -24.01 36.16
CA LEU A 406 6.19 -24.30 36.28
C LEU A 406 7.05 -23.04 36.43
N GLY A 407 6.48 -21.85 36.28
CA GLY A 407 7.21 -20.58 36.27
C GLY A 407 7.52 -20.08 34.84
N PRO A 408 7.41 -18.77 34.58
CA PRO A 408 7.76 -18.14 33.30
C PRO A 408 9.17 -18.46 32.77
N SER A 409 10.15 -18.54 33.67
CA SER A 409 11.55 -18.85 33.35
C SER A 409 11.69 -20.14 32.54
N THR A 410 10.87 -21.17 32.84
CA THR A 410 10.89 -22.46 32.14
C THR A 410 10.43 -22.39 30.69
N GLN A 411 9.63 -21.39 30.31
CA GLN A 411 9.07 -21.25 28.97
C GLN A 411 9.77 -20.17 28.14
N ASN A 412 10.63 -19.35 28.75
CA ASN A 412 11.39 -18.32 28.06
C ASN A 412 12.62 -18.89 27.34
N HIS A 413 12.44 -19.90 26.49
CA HIS A 413 13.52 -20.63 25.81
C HIS A 413 14.43 -19.75 24.93
N LYS A 414 13.95 -18.56 24.56
CA LYS A 414 14.68 -17.60 23.72
C LYS A 414 15.27 -16.44 24.51
N SER A 415 15.20 -16.50 25.84
CA SER A 415 15.68 -15.45 26.75
C SER A 415 15.17 -14.06 26.34
N HIS A 416 13.88 -13.98 25.99
CA HIS A 416 13.26 -12.73 25.61
C HIS A 416 13.28 -11.79 26.84
N PRO A 417 13.88 -10.58 26.74
CA PRO A 417 14.07 -9.71 27.90
C PRO A 417 12.73 -9.30 28.51
N GLU A 418 11.75 -9.00 27.65
CA GLU A 418 10.40 -8.57 28.04
C GLU A 418 9.36 -9.70 27.83
N PHE A 419 9.58 -10.88 28.41
CA PHE A 419 8.77 -12.08 28.10
C PHE A 419 7.28 -11.93 28.47
N ALA A 420 6.99 -11.31 29.61
CA ALA A 420 5.63 -11.04 30.05
C ALA A 420 4.90 -10.12 29.03
N SER A 421 5.52 -8.99 28.70
CA SER A 421 5.04 -8.03 27.70
C SER A 421 4.87 -8.69 26.32
N HIS A 422 5.80 -9.58 25.93
CA HIS A 422 5.72 -10.36 24.69
C HIS A 422 4.47 -11.25 24.65
N LEU A 423 4.22 -12.02 25.71
CA LEU A 423 3.03 -12.87 25.80
C LEU A 423 1.75 -12.04 25.84
N ARG A 424 1.74 -10.92 26.58
CA ARG A 424 0.61 -9.98 26.62
C ARG A 424 0.29 -9.42 25.23
N GLY A 425 1.29 -9.07 24.44
CA GLY A 425 1.11 -8.63 23.05
C GLY A 425 0.50 -9.71 22.15
N ARG A 426 0.93 -10.97 22.30
CA ARG A 426 0.32 -12.10 21.58
C ARG A 426 -1.15 -12.32 21.98
N ILE A 427 -1.49 -12.17 23.25
CA ILE A 427 -2.87 -12.25 23.75
C ILE A 427 -3.70 -11.11 23.17
N ALA A 428 -3.19 -9.88 23.17
CA ALA A 428 -3.88 -8.72 22.60
C ALA A 428 -4.20 -8.93 21.11
N HIS A 429 -3.25 -9.48 20.34
CA HIS A 429 -3.48 -9.85 18.94
C HIS A 429 -4.59 -10.92 18.78
N VAL A 430 -4.59 -11.97 19.60
CA VAL A 430 -5.66 -12.99 19.59
C VAL A 430 -7.00 -12.33 19.94
N ARG A 431 -7.03 -11.47 20.95
CA ARG A 431 -8.23 -10.76 21.39
C ARG A 431 -8.80 -9.86 20.29
N GLN A 432 -7.93 -9.19 19.53
CA GLN A 432 -8.33 -8.37 18.39
C GLN A 432 -9.10 -9.19 17.35
N LEU A 433 -8.65 -10.42 17.07
CA LEU A 433 -9.27 -11.32 16.08
C LEU A 433 -10.46 -12.10 16.63
N ASN A 434 -10.40 -12.51 17.89
CA ASN A 434 -11.41 -13.31 18.55
C ASN A 434 -11.46 -12.93 20.05
N PRO A 435 -12.34 -12.00 20.44
CA PRO A 435 -12.39 -11.48 21.81
C PRO A 435 -12.55 -12.59 22.85
N ALA A 436 -13.48 -13.52 22.65
CA ALA A 436 -13.75 -14.60 23.59
C ALA A 436 -12.53 -15.52 23.83
N ARG A 437 -11.74 -15.83 22.79
CA ARG A 437 -10.49 -16.59 22.92
C ARG A 437 -9.41 -15.76 23.60
N GLY A 438 -9.32 -14.47 23.27
CA GLY A 438 -8.38 -13.55 23.91
C GLY A 438 -8.60 -13.44 25.41
N GLU A 439 -9.84 -13.25 25.84
CA GLU A 439 -10.19 -13.15 27.27
C GLU A 439 -9.87 -14.44 28.04
N LYS A 440 -10.10 -15.61 27.43
CA LYS A 440 -9.68 -16.89 28.03
C LYS A 440 -8.17 -16.98 28.26
N LEU A 441 -7.36 -16.48 27.32
CA LEU A 441 -5.90 -16.46 27.47
C LEU A 441 -5.45 -15.41 28.50
N LEU A 442 -6.10 -14.25 28.52
CA LEU A 442 -5.80 -13.18 29.47
C LEU A 442 -6.07 -13.62 30.91
N ALA A 443 -7.17 -14.35 31.16
CA ALA A 443 -7.46 -14.91 32.47
C ALA A 443 -6.36 -15.88 32.96
N ILE A 444 -5.81 -16.71 32.08
CA ILE A 444 -4.66 -17.58 32.42
C ILE A 444 -3.43 -16.73 32.72
N TYR A 445 -3.17 -15.71 31.89
CA TYR A 445 -2.01 -14.82 32.04
C TYR A 445 -2.00 -14.08 33.39
N GLN A 446 -3.17 -13.61 33.84
CA GLN A 446 -3.30 -12.89 35.12
C GLN A 446 -3.03 -13.76 36.35
N GLN A 447 -3.10 -15.09 36.22
CA GLN A 447 -2.79 -16.04 37.29
C GLN A 447 -1.32 -16.45 37.33
N ILE A 448 -0.49 -15.96 36.40
CA ILE A 448 0.93 -16.28 36.36
C ILE A 448 1.65 -15.44 37.42
N ASP A 449 2.40 -16.11 38.29
CA ASP A 449 3.37 -15.48 39.17
C ASP A 449 4.64 -15.16 38.37
N TRP A 450 4.88 -13.87 38.11
CA TRP A 450 6.01 -13.39 37.31
C TRP A 450 7.30 -13.22 38.11
N SER A 451 7.27 -13.50 39.42
CA SER A 451 8.46 -13.45 40.28
C SER A 451 9.27 -14.76 40.28
N LYS A 452 8.70 -15.84 39.73
CA LYS A 452 9.32 -17.17 39.52
C LYS A 452 9.93 -17.31 38.13
#